data_AF-A0A7Z9IIA7-F1
#
_entry.id   AF-A0A7Z9IIA7-F1
#
_cell.length_a   1.000
_cell.length_b   1.000
_cell.length_c   1.000
_cell.angle_alpha   90.00
_cell.angle_beta   90.00
_cell.angle_gamma   90.00
#
_symmetry.space_group_name_H-M   'P 1'
#
loop_
_entity.id
_entity.type
_entity.pdbx_description
1 polymer ?
#
loop_
_entity_poly.entity_id
_entity_poly.type
_entity_poly.pdbx_seq_one_letter_code
_entity_poly.pdbx_strand_id
1 'polypeptide(L)' 'MRFAVPTLILTILGLLYPSLALGQRTTNDWDLLIRSGTVIDGSGGLAFRADVAIQGDRIVAISEASLDPDRADRV' A
#
# COMPACT_ATOMS: atom_id res chain seq x y z
N MET A 1 -17.68 -50.26 8.93
CA MET A 1 -16.48 -49.41 9.18
C MET A 1 -15.87 -48.89 7.87
N ARG A 2 -16.67 -48.27 6.95
CA ARG A 2 -16.21 -48.00 5.56
C ARG A 2 -16.48 -46.58 5.02
N PHE A 3 -16.94 -45.64 5.85
CA PHE A 3 -17.29 -44.28 5.39
C PHE A 3 -16.80 -43.13 6.28
N ALA A 4 -16.05 -43.40 7.37
CA ALA A 4 -15.63 -42.35 8.32
C ALA A 4 -14.38 -41.56 7.88
N VAL A 5 -13.57 -42.11 6.97
CA VAL A 5 -12.27 -41.53 6.56
C VAL A 5 -12.40 -40.38 5.54
N PRO A 6 -13.27 -40.41 4.50
CA PRO A 6 -13.32 -39.32 3.52
C PRO A 6 -14.03 -38.06 4.06
N THR A 7 -14.96 -38.20 5.00
CA THR A 7 -15.64 -37.05 5.65
C THR A 7 -14.67 -36.25 6.54
N LEU A 8 -13.73 -36.94 7.20
CA LEU A 8 -12.74 -36.30 8.05
C LEU A 8 -11.76 -35.42 7.25
N ILE A 9 -11.37 -35.85 6.05
CA ILE A 9 -10.47 -35.10 5.15
C ILE A 9 -11.15 -33.81 4.63
N LEU A 10 -12.44 -33.88 4.26
CA LEU A 10 -13.21 -32.70 3.82
C LEU A 10 -13.42 -31.68 4.95
N THR A 11 -13.55 -32.13 6.19
CA THR A 11 -13.74 -31.24 7.36
C THR A 11 -12.43 -30.55 7.76
N ILE A 12 -11.30 -31.27 7.70
CA ILE A 12 -9.96 -30.70 7.94
C ILE A 12 -9.60 -29.70 6.84
N LEU A 13 -9.95 -29.99 5.57
CA LEU A 13 -9.68 -29.08 4.45
C LEU A 13 -10.49 -27.78 4.58
N GLY A 14 -11.76 -27.84 5.00
CA GLY A 14 -12.59 -26.66 5.28
C GLY A 14 -12.11 -25.81 6.46
N LEU A 15 -11.45 -26.41 7.46
CA LEU A 15 -10.87 -25.70 8.61
C LEU A 15 -9.48 -25.09 8.34
N LEU A 16 -8.79 -25.54 7.28
CA LEU A 16 -7.44 -25.08 6.91
C LEU A 16 -7.43 -23.91 5.91
N TYR A 17 -8.59 -23.50 5.37
CA TYR A 17 -8.72 -22.40 4.41
C TYR A 17 -8.82 -20.96 4.95
N PRO A 18 -9.04 -20.63 6.24
CA PRO A 18 -9.17 -19.22 6.62
C PRO A 18 -7.82 -18.47 6.60
N SER A 19 -6.70 -19.18 6.47
CA SER A 19 -5.34 -18.61 6.56
C SER A 19 -4.93 -17.79 5.33
N LEU A 20 -5.57 -17.98 4.18
CA LEU A 20 -5.24 -17.23 2.95
C LEU A 20 -5.95 -15.87 2.84
N ALA A 21 -6.89 -15.56 3.75
CA ALA A 21 -7.61 -14.28 3.75
C ALA A 21 -7.04 -13.26 4.76
N LEU A 22 -6.11 -13.66 5.61
CA LEU A 22 -5.51 -12.77 6.60
C LEU A 22 -4.32 -12.01 6.00
N GLY A 23 -4.66 -10.98 5.23
CA GLY A 23 -3.85 -9.79 5.11
C GLY A 23 -2.74 -9.85 4.07
N GLN A 24 -3.07 -9.51 2.83
CA GLN A 24 -2.15 -8.64 2.09
C GLN A 24 -2.11 -7.31 2.84
N ARG A 25 -1.17 -7.17 3.78
CA ARG A 25 -0.68 -5.83 4.08
C ARG A 25 0.00 -5.37 2.79
N THR A 26 -0.70 -4.60 1.98
CA THR A 26 -0.03 -3.64 1.11
C THR A 26 0.74 -2.74 2.05
N THR A 27 2.03 -3.01 2.20
CA THR A 27 2.94 -1.97 2.68
C THR A 27 2.79 -0.87 1.66
N ASN A 28 2.11 0.21 2.04
CA ASN A 28 2.08 1.40 1.22
C ASN A 28 3.53 1.83 0.97
N ASP A 29 3.78 2.32 -0.24
CA ASP A 29 5.13 2.64 -0.65
C ASP A 29 5.63 3.91 0.06
N TRP A 30 4.71 4.76 0.50
CA TRP A 30 4.98 6.05 1.16
C TRP A 30 4.13 6.23 2.42
N ASP A 31 4.69 6.92 3.41
CA ASP A 31 4.00 7.22 4.68
C ASP A 31 3.07 8.44 4.54
N LEU A 32 3.45 9.38 3.67
CA LEU A 32 2.72 10.62 3.43
C LEU A 32 2.83 11.05 1.96
N LEU A 33 1.71 11.43 1.37
CA LEU A 33 1.63 12.03 0.03
C LEU A 33 1.00 13.43 0.11
N ILE A 34 1.77 14.47 -0.12
CA ILE A 34 1.25 15.83 -0.25
C ILE A 34 0.81 16.03 -1.70
N ARG A 35 -0.48 16.29 -1.93
CA ARG A 35 -1.05 16.37 -3.27
C ARG A 35 -1.24 17.78 -3.77
N SER A 36 -0.95 17.97 -5.06
CA SER A 36 -1.22 19.19 -5.82
C SER A 36 -0.78 20.44 -5.06
N GLY A 37 0.43 20.37 -4.49
CA GLY A 37 1.06 21.46 -3.78
C GLY A 37 1.79 22.40 -4.75
N THR A 38 2.18 23.56 -4.25
CA THR A 38 3.16 24.41 -4.93
C THR A 38 4.51 24.16 -4.28
N VAL A 39 5.43 23.54 -5.01
CA VAL A 39 6.77 23.16 -4.53
C VAL A 39 7.75 24.30 -4.82
N ILE A 40 8.52 24.65 -3.79
CA ILE A 40 9.67 25.55 -3.86
C ILE A 40 10.87 24.73 -3.40
N ASP A 41 11.80 24.42 -4.31
CA ASP A 41 12.90 23.46 -4.07
C ASP A 41 14.17 24.09 -3.46
N GLY A 42 14.19 25.42 -3.31
CA GLY A 42 15.33 26.15 -2.75
C GLY A 42 16.50 26.37 -3.71
N SER A 43 16.42 25.95 -4.97
CA SER A 43 17.45 26.18 -5.99
C SER A 43 17.52 27.61 -6.51
N GLY A 44 16.50 28.43 -6.20
CA GLY A 44 16.30 29.78 -6.75
C GLY A 44 15.47 29.81 -8.04
N GLY A 45 15.01 28.66 -8.53
CA GLY A 45 14.07 28.56 -9.66
C GLY A 45 12.64 28.98 -9.34
N LEU A 46 11.77 28.91 -10.35
CA LEU A 46 10.34 29.16 -10.18
C LEU A 46 9.68 28.02 -9.39
N ALA A 47 8.65 28.36 -8.62
CA ALA A 47 7.80 27.38 -7.98
C ALA A 47 6.95 26.62 -9.02
N PHE A 48 6.67 25.34 -8.78
CA PHE A 48 5.89 24.50 -9.70
C PHE A 48 4.85 23.65 -8.97
N ARG A 49 3.83 23.17 -9.69
CA ARG A 49 2.77 22.32 -9.12
C ARG A 49 3.21 20.87 -9.16
N ALA A 50 3.18 20.19 -8.02
CA ALA A 50 3.57 18.80 -7.93
C ALA A 50 2.95 18.08 -6.72
N ASP A 51 2.98 16.76 -6.80
CA ASP A 51 2.82 15.85 -5.68
C ASP A 51 4.18 15.52 -5.06
N VAL A 52 4.23 15.35 -3.73
CA VAL A 52 5.46 15.01 -2.98
C VAL A 52 5.20 13.80 -2.10
N ALA A 53 5.94 12.72 -2.33
CA ALA A 53 5.88 11.50 -1.56
C ALA A 53 7.03 11.41 -0.54
N ILE A 54 6.69 11.05 0.69
CA ILE A 54 7.61 10.96 1.83
C ILE A 54 7.56 9.55 2.41
N GLN A 55 8.73 8.97 2.65
CA GLN A 55 8.92 7.72 3.36
C GLN A 55 9.87 7.96 4.54
N GLY A 56 9.41 7.71 5.76
CA GLY A 56 10.09 8.08 6.99
C GLY A 56 10.38 9.58 7.04
N ASP A 57 11.67 9.92 7.07
CA ASP A 57 12.19 11.28 7.12
C ASP A 57 12.66 11.82 5.76
N ARG A 58 12.38 11.09 4.67
CA ARG A 58 12.94 11.36 3.35
C ARG A 58 11.87 11.61 2.29
N ILE A 59 12.09 12.63 1.47
CA ILE A 59 11.36 12.81 0.20
C ILE A 59 11.87 11.78 -0.80
N VAL A 60 10.99 10.89 -1.26
CA VAL A 60 11.34 9.78 -2.18
C VAL A 60 10.85 10.01 -3.60
N ALA A 61 9.86 10.89 -3.80
CA ALA A 61 9.45 11.33 -5.13
C ALA A 61 8.89 12.76 -5.10
N ILE A 62 9.12 13.48 -6.20
CA ILE A 62 8.44 14.75 -6.54
C ILE A 62 7.97 14.58 -7.99
N SER A 63 6.69 14.81 -8.26
CA SER A 63 6.11 14.58 -9.58
C SER A 63 5.10 15.67 -9.95
N GLU A 64 5.28 16.30 -11.10
CA GLU A 64 4.27 17.21 -11.67
C GLU A 64 3.00 16.46 -12.13
N ALA A 65 3.13 15.16 -12.42
CA ALA A 65 2.00 14.27 -12.66
C ALA A 65 1.43 13.73 -11.34
N SER A 66 0.13 13.44 -11.31
CA SER A 66 -0.53 12.90 -10.12
C SER A 66 0.07 11.55 -9.74
N LEU A 67 0.46 11.42 -8.47
CA LEU A 67 0.81 10.14 -7.86
C LEU A 67 -0.47 9.45 -7.37
N ASP A 68 -0.42 8.12 -7.32
CA ASP A 68 -1.52 7.29 -6.85
C ASP A 68 -1.66 7.39 -5.32
N PRO A 69 -2.78 7.92 -4.80
CA PRO A 69 -2.98 8.06 -3.36
C PRO A 69 -3.12 6.72 -2.63
N ASP A 70 -3.50 5.65 -3.33
CA ASP A 70 -3.67 4.33 -2.71
C ASP A 70 -2.33 3.68 -2.31
N ARG A 71 -1.22 4.26 -2.78
CA ARG A 71 0.14 3.85 -2.42
C ARG A 71 0.67 4.57 -1.18
N ALA A 72 -0.11 5.47 -0.57
CA ALA A 72 0.30 6.24 0.60
C ALA A 72 -0.55 5.91 1.83
N ASP A 73 0.08 5.87 3.01
CA ASP A 73 -0.65 5.72 4.28
C ASP A 73 -1.54 6.93 4.58
N ARG A 74 -1.10 8.13 4.17
CA ARG A 74 -1.76 9.40 4.45
C ARG A 74 -1.62 10.37 3.29
N VAL A 75 -2.61 11.24 3.15
CA VAL A 75 -2.69 12.31 2.14
C VAL A 75 -2.97 13.64 2.84
#